data_AF-A0AAP2GMS2-F1
#
_entry.id   AF-A0AAP2GMS2-F1
#
_cell.length_a   1.000
_cell.length_b   1.000
_cell.length_c   1.000
_cell.angle_alpha   90.00
_cell.angle_beta   90.00
_cell.angle_gamma   90.00
#
_symmetry.space_group_name_H-M   'P 1'
#
loop_
_entity.id
_entity.type
_entity.pdbx_description
1 polymer ?
#
loop_
_entity_poly.entity_id
_entity_poly.type
_entity_poly.pdbx_seq_one_letter_code
_entity_poly.pdbx_strand_id
1 'polypeptide(L)'
;MDTINNSSHRQVMIIVWVFIIINAVFLFSVSLLPFIDLPNHLAEATIFKYHGTAGNRLSQFYTPAPWYFPNTFHTVFCSLFPSVEVGNVIFHILCIALLPVSLFLVIRELNGNLWYSLLGLLFTYNYNVTYGFVGFAISIPTIIILFYVTLRDFREDRLWLKIMIAFLLVMLFLMHAQNALFGLLLYGIMILYRYGRSFKKLVTRAVFVPLPLILLIFAWWFTRPAVNEESTAGYLLDYYSSEYFSKFFLRFGIVVFDNFQLRAGLQGVVVAAVIFALIFIPLITLKPWKSKPVRSLISGNTLYPLILFLVSFGCYLFLPDKLPGQTPLFQRFTTMVLLSFIILVSVWIGPVRVPWLRYFSVSAAAVYMMLWFEYIYTFNRENSDFTQKLFTEVNNQSRLAGLIYDNKYRGRLVYIHYPNYFLVWKHGISASKIIDYRFGIVRRAALESEIPFYNELIGEGYRPLPEYAALEYILVRGEAPVKPDVNLANFSLLTRAGAWQLYQHKKLQTAVNGVKH
;
A
#
# COMPACT_ATOMS: atom_id res chain seq x y z
N MET A 1 19.54 -31.62 21.09
CA MET A 1 18.62 -31.22 19.99
C MET A 1 18.68 -29.71 19.70
N ASP A 2 19.14 -28.87 20.63
CA ASP A 2 19.15 -27.40 20.48
C ASP A 2 20.19 -26.84 19.48
N THR A 3 21.30 -27.54 19.25
CA THR A 3 22.37 -27.09 18.34
C THR A 3 21.96 -27.11 16.86
N ILE A 4 21.16 -28.10 16.45
CA ILE A 4 20.68 -28.22 15.05
C ILE A 4 19.70 -27.09 14.71
N ASN A 5 18.85 -26.68 15.66
CA ASN A 5 17.87 -25.61 15.45
C ASN A 5 18.56 -24.25 15.22
N ASN A 6 19.61 -23.95 15.99
CA ASN A 6 20.34 -22.67 15.86
C ASN A 6 20.98 -22.47 14.49
N SER A 7 21.45 -23.54 13.83
CA SER A 7 22.05 -23.44 12.49
C SER A 7 21.03 -23.00 11.42
N SER A 8 19.82 -23.59 11.43
CA SER A 8 18.76 -23.25 10.47
C SER A 8 18.24 -21.84 10.68
N HIS A 9 18.13 -21.39 11.94
CA HIS A 9 17.69 -20.03 12.27
C HIS A 9 18.62 -19.00 11.64
N ARG A 10 19.93 -19.19 11.82
CA ARG A 10 20.96 -18.31 11.26
C ARG A 10 20.95 -18.29 9.73
N GLN A 11 20.80 -19.46 9.10
CA GLN A 11 20.77 -19.57 7.63
C GLN A 11 19.58 -18.82 7.02
N VAL A 12 18.37 -19.01 7.55
CA VAL A 12 17.17 -18.31 7.07
C VAL A 12 17.33 -16.79 7.24
N MET A 13 17.82 -16.33 8.40
CA MET A 13 18.05 -14.91 8.61
C MET A 13 19.11 -14.31 7.70
N ILE A 14 20.20 -15.04 7.40
CA ILE A 14 21.20 -14.59 6.41
C ILE A 14 20.54 -14.38 5.05
N ILE A 15 19.70 -15.31 4.60
CA ILE A 15 18.99 -15.19 3.31
C ILE A 15 18.04 -13.99 3.31
N VAL A 16 17.30 -13.78 4.41
CA VAL A 16 16.45 -12.60 4.59
C VAL A 16 17.28 -11.31 4.50
N TRP A 17 18.43 -11.24 5.16
CA TRP A 17 19.32 -10.08 5.09
C TRP A 17 19.87 -9.84 3.68
N VAL A 18 20.31 -10.89 2.99
CA VAL A 18 20.77 -10.79 1.61
C VAL A 18 19.65 -10.25 0.72
N PHE A 19 18.43 -10.78 0.85
CA PHE A 19 17.27 -10.30 0.11
C PHE A 19 17.01 -8.81 0.38
N ILE A 20 17.03 -8.38 1.65
CA ILE A 20 16.82 -6.98 2.03
C ILE A 20 17.89 -6.08 1.41
N ILE A 21 19.17 -6.45 1.51
CA ILE A 21 20.28 -5.66 0.98
C ILE A 21 20.18 -5.51 -0.53
N ILE A 22 19.91 -6.60 -1.26
CA ILE A 22 19.78 -6.55 -2.72
C ILE A 22 18.61 -5.64 -3.12
N ASN A 23 17.45 -5.76 -2.46
CA ASN A 23 16.31 -4.89 -2.74
C ASN A 23 16.60 -3.42 -2.38
N ALA A 24 17.32 -3.15 -1.29
CA ALA A 24 17.70 -1.80 -0.92
C ALA A 24 18.60 -1.16 -1.98
N VAL A 25 19.66 -1.87 -2.41
CA VAL A 25 20.56 -1.41 -3.48
C VAL A 25 19.78 -1.15 -4.77
N PHE A 26 18.86 -2.05 -5.13
CA PHE A 26 18.03 -1.91 -6.32
C PHE A 26 17.05 -0.72 -6.23
N LEU A 27 16.41 -0.49 -5.07
CA LEU A 27 15.49 0.64 -4.89
C LEU A 27 16.22 1.99 -4.94
N PHE A 28 17.48 2.06 -4.52
CA PHE A 28 18.28 3.27 -4.67
C PHE A 28 18.81 3.49 -6.09
N SER A 29 18.81 2.48 -6.95
CA SER A 29 19.28 2.61 -8.34
C SER A 29 18.18 2.99 -9.33
N VAL A 30 16.92 3.08 -8.88
CA VAL A 30 15.77 3.42 -9.71
C VAL A 30 15.27 4.83 -9.40
N SER A 31 14.78 5.54 -10.42
CA SER A 31 14.30 6.93 -10.27
C SER A 31 12.81 6.99 -9.94
N LEU A 32 12.02 6.09 -10.52
CA LEU A 32 10.57 6.07 -10.37
C LEU A 32 10.10 4.66 -9.98
N LEU A 33 9.08 4.61 -9.11
CA LEU A 33 8.45 3.35 -8.74
C LEU A 33 7.09 3.21 -9.45
N PRO A 34 6.78 2.03 -10.01
CA PRO A 34 5.55 1.78 -10.77
C PRO A 34 4.32 1.53 -9.88
N PHE A 35 4.10 2.38 -8.88
CA PHE A 35 3.00 2.23 -7.93
C PHE A 35 1.96 3.32 -8.16
N ILE A 36 0.70 2.92 -8.36
CA ILE A 36 -0.37 3.80 -8.87
C ILE A 36 -0.53 5.07 -8.04
N ASP A 37 -0.80 4.93 -6.74
CA ASP A 37 -1.08 6.05 -5.82
C ASP A 37 0.18 6.65 -5.19
N LEU A 38 1.38 6.16 -5.53
CA LEU A 38 2.59 6.71 -4.91
C LEU A 38 2.81 8.20 -5.23
N PRO A 39 2.63 8.70 -6.47
CA PRO A 39 2.80 10.13 -6.75
C PRO A 39 1.86 11.02 -5.93
N ASN A 40 0.65 10.52 -5.67
CA ASN A 40 -0.33 11.14 -4.76
C ASN A 40 0.27 11.30 -3.35
N HIS A 41 0.78 10.21 -2.75
CA HIS A 41 1.35 10.24 -1.40
C HIS A 41 2.65 11.07 -1.30
N LEU A 42 3.47 11.09 -2.35
CA LEU A 42 4.63 11.98 -2.42
C LEU A 42 4.20 13.46 -2.45
N ALA A 43 3.14 13.79 -3.18
CA ALA A 43 2.59 15.15 -3.18
C ALA A 43 2.04 15.53 -1.80
N GLU A 44 1.31 14.63 -1.13
CA GLU A 44 0.88 14.85 0.26
C GLU A 44 2.07 15.15 1.19
N ALA A 45 3.13 14.34 1.12
CA ALA A 45 4.33 14.55 1.93
C ALA A 45 5.04 15.87 1.61
N THR A 46 5.04 16.27 0.33
CA THR A 46 5.63 17.54 -0.11
C THR A 46 4.84 18.73 0.41
N ILE A 47 3.50 18.68 0.31
CA ILE A 47 2.62 19.70 0.88
C ILE A 47 2.86 19.77 2.38
N PHE A 48 2.80 18.64 3.09
CA PHE A 48 3.02 18.61 4.54
C PHE A 48 4.38 19.22 4.95
N LYS A 49 5.44 18.92 4.21
CA LYS A 49 6.79 19.41 4.49
C LYS A 49 6.96 20.92 4.23
N TYR A 50 6.46 21.41 3.10
CA TYR A 50 6.75 22.77 2.62
C TYR A 50 5.59 23.76 2.82
N HIS A 51 4.49 23.32 3.42
CA HIS A 51 3.35 24.17 3.76
C HIS A 51 3.78 25.32 4.69
N GLY A 52 3.52 26.56 4.25
CA GLY A 52 3.89 27.76 5.00
C GLY A 52 5.35 28.20 4.85
N THR A 53 6.16 27.51 4.04
CA THR A 53 7.53 27.95 3.73
C THR A 53 7.51 29.14 2.77
N ALA A 54 8.29 30.17 3.05
CA ALA A 54 8.42 31.33 2.16
C ALA A 54 8.90 30.93 0.76
N GLY A 55 8.36 31.56 -0.28
CA GLY A 55 8.76 31.33 -1.68
C GLY A 55 7.96 30.26 -2.44
N ASN A 56 7.00 29.59 -1.80
CA ASN A 56 5.99 28.76 -2.48
C ASN A 56 4.56 29.22 -2.14
N ARG A 57 3.58 28.77 -2.94
CA ARG A 57 2.15 29.11 -2.76
C ARG A 57 1.32 27.97 -2.18
N LEU A 58 1.94 26.91 -1.66
CA LEU A 58 1.22 25.70 -1.25
C LEU A 58 0.13 25.99 -0.21
N SER A 59 0.37 26.90 0.75
CA SER A 59 -0.60 27.29 1.77
C SER A 59 -1.82 28.04 1.25
N GLN A 60 -1.77 28.60 0.03
CA GLN A 60 -2.91 29.25 -0.61
C GLN A 60 -3.86 28.23 -1.24
N PHE A 61 -3.33 27.07 -1.63
CA PHE A 61 -4.05 26.07 -2.41
C PHE A 61 -4.39 24.81 -1.62
N TYR A 62 -3.63 24.51 -0.57
CA TYR A 62 -3.70 23.24 0.14
C TYR A 62 -3.69 23.44 1.67
N THR A 63 -4.44 22.60 2.37
CA THR A 63 -4.46 22.55 3.84
C THR A 63 -4.15 21.12 4.31
N PRO A 64 -3.00 20.86 4.95
CA PRO A 64 -2.70 19.56 5.51
C PRO A 64 -3.60 19.27 6.73
N ALA A 65 -4.01 18.02 6.87
CA ALA A 65 -4.68 17.53 8.06
C ALA A 65 -3.70 17.45 9.25
N PRO A 66 -4.20 17.45 10.49
CA PRO A 66 -3.35 17.23 11.66
C PRO A 66 -2.61 15.90 11.60
N TRP A 67 -1.36 15.87 12.06
CA TRP A 67 -0.48 14.69 12.00
C TRP A 67 -1.05 13.45 12.70
N TYR A 68 -1.95 13.64 13.67
CA TYR A 68 -2.58 12.57 14.45
C TYR A 68 -3.82 11.98 13.76
N PHE A 69 -4.21 12.46 12.58
CA PHE A 69 -5.27 11.84 11.78
C PHE A 69 -4.85 10.46 11.27
N PRO A 70 -5.79 9.58 10.88
CA PRO A 70 -5.41 8.29 10.31
C PRO A 70 -4.71 8.46 8.96
N ASN A 71 -3.93 7.45 8.58
CA ASN A 71 -3.21 7.37 7.31
C ASN A 71 -2.09 8.43 7.12
N THR A 72 -1.70 9.17 8.15
CA THR A 72 -0.67 10.22 8.08
C THR A 72 0.76 9.70 8.19
N PHE A 73 0.97 8.43 8.59
CA PHE A 73 2.29 7.91 8.93
C PHE A 73 3.31 8.06 7.79
N HIS A 74 2.97 7.67 6.56
CA HIS A 74 3.89 7.77 5.42
C HIS A 74 4.27 9.23 5.12
N THR A 75 3.29 10.11 5.14
CA THR A 75 3.44 11.54 4.85
C THR A 75 4.34 12.23 5.86
N VAL A 76 4.05 12.04 7.15
CA VAL A 76 4.88 12.55 8.24
C VAL A 76 6.28 11.95 8.13
N PHE A 77 6.40 10.63 7.96
CA PHE A 77 7.68 9.95 7.83
C PHE A 77 8.53 10.55 6.68
N CYS A 78 7.98 10.65 5.48
CA CYS A 78 8.72 11.14 4.31
C CYS A 78 9.10 12.62 4.45
N SER A 79 8.29 13.43 5.13
CA SER A 79 8.60 14.85 5.37
C SER A 79 9.84 15.09 6.24
N LEU A 80 10.27 14.08 7.02
CA LEU A 80 11.44 14.17 7.91
C LEU A 80 12.79 14.06 7.18
N PHE A 81 12.78 13.67 5.90
CA PHE A 81 13.99 13.44 5.11
C PHE A 81 14.35 14.65 4.24
N PRO A 82 15.60 14.78 3.75
CA PRO A 82 16.02 15.90 2.90
C PRO A 82 15.11 16.11 1.68
N SER A 83 14.70 15.04 1.02
CA SER A 83 13.60 15.04 0.05
C SER A 83 12.58 13.96 0.40
N VAL A 84 11.31 14.18 0.03
CA VAL A 84 10.25 13.20 0.26
C VAL A 84 10.48 11.90 -0.52
N GLU A 85 11.19 11.96 -1.65
CA GLU A 85 11.55 10.80 -2.46
C GLU A 85 12.56 9.90 -1.73
N VAL A 86 13.59 10.49 -1.11
CA VAL A 86 14.54 9.75 -0.27
C VAL A 86 13.80 9.10 0.91
N GLY A 87 12.93 9.85 1.58
CA GLY A 87 12.08 9.31 2.63
C GLY A 87 11.23 8.13 2.15
N ASN A 88 10.67 8.22 0.94
CA ASN A 88 9.87 7.16 0.36
C ASN A 88 10.68 5.90 -0.01
N VAL A 89 11.91 6.05 -0.52
CA VAL A 89 12.80 4.89 -0.77
C VAL A 89 13.09 4.16 0.55
N ILE A 90 13.45 4.91 1.60
CA ILE A 90 13.71 4.36 2.93
C ILE A 90 12.45 3.69 3.50
N PHE A 91 11.27 4.29 3.30
CA PHE A 91 9.99 3.72 3.70
C PHE A 91 9.74 2.35 3.04
N HIS A 92 10.00 2.23 1.74
CA HIS A 92 9.81 0.95 1.05
C HIS A 92 10.85 -0.09 1.48
N ILE A 93 12.10 0.30 1.74
CA ILE A 93 13.10 -0.59 2.35
C ILE A 93 12.61 -1.10 3.72
N LEU A 94 12.00 -0.24 4.52
CA LEU A 94 11.39 -0.64 5.80
C LEU A 94 10.25 -1.65 5.60
N CYS A 95 9.34 -1.43 4.64
CA CYS A 95 8.30 -2.41 4.28
C CYS A 95 8.90 -3.77 3.90
N ILE A 96 9.94 -3.75 3.04
CA ILE A 96 10.64 -4.94 2.55
C ILE A 96 11.36 -5.68 3.67
N ALA A 97 11.92 -4.96 4.66
CA ALA A 97 12.61 -5.56 5.78
C ALA A 97 11.65 -6.12 6.84
N LEU A 98 10.62 -5.36 7.23
CA LEU A 98 9.74 -5.76 8.33
C LEU A 98 8.89 -6.98 7.98
N LEU A 99 8.49 -7.17 6.72
CA LEU A 99 7.69 -8.33 6.31
C LEU A 99 8.37 -9.68 6.59
N PRO A 100 9.53 -10.02 6.02
CA PRO A 100 10.18 -11.29 6.30
C PRO A 100 10.64 -11.42 7.75
N VAL A 101 11.07 -10.34 8.39
CA VAL A 101 11.49 -10.36 9.79
C VAL A 101 10.31 -10.69 10.71
N SER A 102 9.15 -10.04 10.52
CA SER A 102 7.95 -10.30 11.32
C SER A 102 7.44 -11.74 11.14
N LEU A 103 7.44 -12.26 9.90
CA LEU A 103 7.12 -13.65 9.61
C LEU A 103 8.08 -14.63 10.30
N PHE A 104 9.39 -14.39 10.19
CA PHE A 104 10.39 -15.21 10.86
C PHE A 104 10.17 -15.24 12.38
N LEU A 105 9.93 -14.08 13.00
CA LEU A 105 9.69 -13.99 14.44
C LEU A 105 8.45 -14.78 14.88
N VAL A 106 7.33 -14.63 14.16
CA VAL A 106 6.09 -15.37 14.46
C VAL A 106 6.27 -16.87 14.28
N ILE A 107 6.82 -17.30 13.14
CA ILE A 107 6.98 -18.72 12.83
C ILE A 107 7.93 -19.38 13.84
N ARG A 108 9.00 -18.67 14.24
CA ARG A 108 9.91 -19.12 15.29
C ARG A 108 9.18 -19.25 16.64
N GLU A 109 8.40 -18.25 17.05
CA GLU A 109 7.66 -18.24 18.31
C GLU A 109 6.69 -19.42 18.43
N LEU A 110 6.13 -19.85 17.29
CA LEU A 110 5.18 -20.95 17.17
C LEU A 110 5.86 -22.32 16.95
N ASN A 111 7.19 -22.36 16.88
CA ASN A 111 7.98 -23.55 16.53
C ASN A 111 7.61 -24.15 15.15
N GLY A 112 7.26 -23.29 14.19
CA GLY A 112 6.99 -23.69 12.81
C GLY A 112 8.27 -23.88 11.98
N ASN A 113 8.10 -24.39 10.76
CA ASN A 113 9.20 -24.58 9.82
C ASN A 113 9.66 -23.25 9.23
N LEU A 114 10.87 -22.81 9.61
CA LEU A 114 11.40 -21.51 9.21
C LEU A 114 11.75 -21.40 7.72
N TRP A 115 12.02 -22.49 7.01
CA TRP A 115 12.24 -22.42 5.56
C TRP A 115 10.98 -22.03 4.81
N TYR A 116 9.81 -22.31 5.39
CA TYR A 116 8.53 -21.93 4.84
C TYR A 116 8.24 -20.42 4.98
N SER A 117 8.90 -19.73 5.92
CA SER A 117 8.75 -18.27 6.07
C SER A 117 9.25 -17.51 4.84
N LEU A 118 10.24 -18.07 4.12
CA LEU A 118 10.78 -17.46 2.90
C LEU A 118 9.75 -17.39 1.76
N LEU A 119 8.69 -18.20 1.78
CA LEU A 119 7.58 -18.05 0.83
C LEU A 119 6.79 -16.75 1.04
N GLY A 120 6.89 -16.14 2.22
CA GLY A 120 6.35 -14.80 2.45
C GLY A 120 7.03 -13.70 1.63
N LEU A 121 8.25 -13.95 1.12
CA LEU A 121 8.94 -13.03 0.21
C LEU A 121 8.22 -12.88 -1.14
N LEU A 122 7.37 -13.85 -1.51
CA LEU A 122 6.50 -13.77 -2.70
C LEU A 122 5.42 -12.68 -2.60
N PHE A 123 5.36 -11.99 -1.46
CA PHE A 123 4.39 -10.94 -1.16
C PHE A 123 5.06 -9.61 -0.77
N THR A 124 6.37 -9.47 -1.05
CA THR A 124 7.09 -8.23 -0.80
C THR A 124 6.54 -7.06 -1.64
N TYR A 125 6.23 -7.31 -2.92
CA TYR A 125 5.61 -6.35 -3.83
C TYR A 125 4.15 -6.73 -4.10
N ASN A 126 3.38 -6.92 -3.03
CA ASN A 126 1.98 -7.35 -3.08
C ASN A 126 1.04 -6.30 -3.71
N TYR A 127 -0.25 -6.65 -3.79
CA TYR A 127 -1.31 -5.79 -4.32
C TYR A 127 -1.31 -4.38 -3.70
N ASN A 128 -1.17 -4.28 -2.38
CA ASN A 128 -1.22 -3.01 -1.67
C ASN A 128 -0.03 -2.12 -1.99
N VAL A 129 1.18 -2.69 -2.06
CA VAL A 129 2.41 -1.97 -2.46
C VAL A 129 2.26 -1.43 -3.88
N THR A 130 1.80 -2.27 -4.80
CA THR A 130 1.77 -1.96 -6.23
C THR A 130 0.63 -1.02 -6.60
N TYR A 131 -0.46 -1.02 -5.83
CA TYR A 131 -1.46 0.03 -5.91
C TYR A 131 -0.97 1.35 -5.30
N GLY A 132 0.04 1.34 -4.44
CA GLY A 132 0.52 2.53 -3.76
C GLY A 132 -0.21 2.83 -2.45
N PHE A 133 -0.91 1.85 -1.85
CA PHE A 133 -1.47 2.00 -0.49
C PHE A 133 -0.37 1.93 0.57
N VAL A 134 0.53 2.91 0.56
CA VAL A 134 1.77 2.92 1.37
C VAL A 134 1.50 2.70 2.86
N GLY A 135 0.48 3.36 3.42
CA GLY A 135 0.05 3.16 4.80
C GLY A 135 -0.47 1.74 5.07
N PHE A 136 -1.23 1.16 4.13
CA PHE A 136 -1.69 -0.21 4.25
C PHE A 136 -0.51 -1.20 4.14
N ALA A 137 0.41 -0.98 3.22
CA ALA A 137 1.57 -1.85 2.98
C ALA A 137 2.45 -2.02 4.23
N ILE A 138 2.80 -0.93 4.93
CA ILE A 138 3.60 -1.00 6.17
C ILE A 138 2.82 -1.56 7.37
N SER A 139 1.49 -1.41 7.36
CA SER A 139 0.66 -1.94 8.44
C SER A 139 0.53 -3.47 8.40
N ILE A 140 0.73 -4.13 7.26
CA ILE A 140 0.74 -5.61 7.15
C ILE A 140 1.80 -6.24 8.07
N PRO A 141 3.11 -5.94 7.95
CA PRO A 141 4.09 -6.49 8.87
C PRO A 141 3.86 -6.01 10.31
N THR A 142 3.30 -4.83 10.51
CA THR A 142 2.98 -4.30 11.84
C THR A 142 1.87 -5.11 12.53
N ILE A 143 0.86 -5.58 11.78
CA ILE A 143 -0.15 -6.54 12.25
C ILE A 143 0.50 -7.88 12.64
N ILE A 144 1.46 -8.37 11.84
CA ILE A 144 2.17 -9.62 12.15
C ILE A 144 3.02 -9.45 13.42
N ILE A 145 3.64 -8.29 13.62
CA ILE A 145 4.35 -7.94 14.87
C ILE A 145 3.37 -7.83 16.04
N LEU A 146 2.21 -7.19 15.87
CA LEU A 146 1.15 -7.14 16.88
C LEU A 146 0.72 -8.55 17.30
N PHE A 147 0.54 -9.45 16.34
CA PHE A 147 0.25 -10.86 16.60
C PHE A 147 1.37 -11.53 17.40
N TYR A 148 2.64 -11.37 17.00
CA TYR A 148 3.81 -11.86 17.75
C TYR A 148 3.85 -11.36 19.19
N VAL A 149 3.74 -10.04 19.40
CA VAL A 149 3.79 -9.42 20.74
C VAL A 149 2.62 -9.90 21.60
N THR A 150 1.43 -10.09 21.01
CA THR A 150 0.27 -10.65 21.70
C THR A 150 0.52 -12.10 22.15
N LEU A 151 1.17 -12.93 21.31
CA LEU A 151 1.57 -14.29 21.71
C LEU A 151 2.56 -14.26 22.88
N ARG A 152 3.55 -13.36 22.85
CA ARG A 152 4.51 -13.19 23.96
C ARG A 152 3.81 -12.76 25.24
N ASP A 153 2.88 -11.81 25.16
CA ASP A 153 2.13 -11.35 26.33
C ASP A 153 1.30 -12.47 26.97
N PHE A 154 0.73 -13.38 26.18
CA PHE A 154 -0.01 -14.52 26.72
C PHE A 154 0.87 -15.56 27.42
N ARG A 155 2.17 -15.60 27.10
CA ARG A 155 3.17 -16.49 27.70
C ARG A 155 3.83 -15.88 28.93
N GLU A 156 4.17 -14.59 28.88
CA GLU A 156 4.98 -13.93 29.92
C GLU A 156 4.20 -12.97 30.83
N ASP A 157 3.04 -12.48 30.38
CA ASP A 157 2.18 -11.53 31.09
C ASP A 157 2.87 -10.23 31.57
N ARG A 158 3.87 -9.73 30.84
CA ARG A 158 4.64 -8.54 31.24
C ARG A 158 3.94 -7.23 30.87
N LEU A 159 4.11 -6.19 31.68
CA LEU A 159 3.50 -4.87 31.43
C LEU A 159 3.98 -4.23 30.12
N TRP A 160 5.28 -4.29 29.84
CA TRP A 160 5.87 -3.68 28.64
C TRP A 160 5.29 -4.26 27.34
N LEU A 161 4.87 -5.53 27.33
CA LEU A 161 4.24 -6.16 26.17
C LEU A 161 2.85 -5.55 25.92
N LYS A 162 2.09 -5.26 26.98
CA LYS A 162 0.78 -4.59 26.87
C LYS A 162 0.93 -3.15 26.36
N ILE A 163 1.95 -2.44 26.84
CA ILE A 163 2.32 -1.10 26.33
C ILE A 163 2.68 -1.20 24.85
N MET A 164 3.48 -2.19 24.44
CA MET A 164 3.84 -2.40 23.04
C MET A 164 2.62 -2.72 22.17
N ILE A 165 1.66 -3.53 22.65
CA ILE A 165 0.39 -3.79 21.93
C ILE A 165 -0.40 -2.49 21.75
N ALA A 166 -0.56 -1.70 22.82
CA ALA A 166 -1.25 -0.40 22.75
C ALA A 166 -0.57 0.56 21.75
N PHE A 167 0.76 0.64 21.79
CA PHE A 167 1.56 1.42 20.85
C PHE A 167 1.36 0.95 19.40
N LEU A 168 1.44 -0.36 19.14
CA LEU A 168 1.24 -0.91 17.80
C LEU A 168 -0.18 -0.64 17.28
N LEU A 169 -1.21 -0.70 18.12
CA LEU A 169 -2.57 -0.34 17.74
C LEU A 169 -2.69 1.14 17.34
N VAL A 170 -2.05 2.05 18.07
CA VAL A 170 -1.97 3.48 17.70
C VAL A 170 -1.19 3.67 16.40
N MET A 171 -0.06 3.00 16.23
CA MET A 171 0.72 3.06 14.98
C MET A 171 -0.09 2.54 13.80
N LEU A 172 -0.85 1.44 13.96
CA LEU A 172 -1.72 0.94 12.91
C LEU A 172 -2.77 1.96 12.49
N PHE A 173 -3.27 2.81 13.39
CA PHE A 173 -4.20 3.88 13.05
C PHE A 173 -3.55 4.98 12.22
N LEU A 174 -2.36 5.43 12.63
CA LEU A 174 -1.59 6.41 11.86
C LEU A 174 -1.15 5.84 10.50
N MET A 175 -0.88 4.54 10.41
CA MET A 175 -0.55 3.87 9.16
C MET A 175 -1.77 3.71 8.26
N HIS A 176 -2.83 3.07 8.76
CA HIS A 176 -4.08 2.91 8.04
C HIS A 176 -5.28 2.58 8.96
N ALA A 177 -6.31 3.43 9.01
CA ALA A 177 -7.47 3.26 9.91
C ALA A 177 -8.12 1.87 9.85
N GLN A 178 -8.36 1.36 8.63
CA GLN A 178 -8.93 0.01 8.42
C GLN A 178 -8.10 -1.10 9.08
N ASN A 179 -6.77 -0.99 9.08
CA ASN A 179 -5.90 -1.99 9.69
C ASN A 179 -5.75 -1.82 11.20
N ALA A 180 -6.02 -0.63 11.76
CA ALA A 180 -6.24 -0.47 13.18
C ALA A 180 -7.50 -1.21 13.66
N LEU A 181 -8.61 -1.10 12.90
CA LEU A 181 -9.84 -1.85 13.19
C LEU A 181 -9.62 -3.36 13.06
N PHE A 182 -8.88 -3.80 12.03
CA PHE A 182 -8.46 -5.20 11.91
C PHE A 182 -7.62 -5.66 13.10
N GLY A 183 -6.64 -4.85 13.52
CA GLY A 183 -5.79 -5.13 14.68
C GLY A 183 -6.60 -5.24 15.99
N LEU A 184 -7.59 -4.37 16.19
CA LEU A 184 -8.53 -4.45 17.32
C LEU A 184 -9.36 -5.72 17.28
N LEU A 185 -9.91 -6.08 16.11
CA LEU A 185 -10.70 -7.31 15.93
C LEU A 185 -9.86 -8.55 16.24
N LEU A 186 -8.66 -8.64 15.66
CA LEU A 186 -7.73 -9.74 15.89
C LEU A 186 -7.36 -9.86 17.37
N TYR A 187 -6.93 -8.75 17.98
CA TYR A 187 -6.60 -8.71 19.41
C TYR A 187 -7.79 -9.13 20.28
N GLY A 188 -8.97 -8.58 20.00
CA GLY A 188 -10.24 -8.88 20.68
C GLY A 188 -10.58 -10.37 20.66
N ILE A 189 -10.50 -11.01 19.50
CA ILE A 189 -10.78 -12.46 19.36
C ILE A 189 -9.72 -13.28 20.11
N MET A 190 -8.44 -12.88 20.04
CA MET A 190 -7.36 -13.57 20.75
C MET A 190 -7.50 -13.49 22.27
N ILE A 191 -7.87 -12.32 22.84
CA ILE A 191 -8.11 -12.19 24.27
C ILE A 191 -9.40 -12.88 24.70
N LEU A 192 -10.44 -12.88 23.86
CA LEU A 192 -11.69 -13.60 24.13
C LEU A 192 -11.41 -15.10 24.22
N TYR A 193 -10.63 -15.64 23.28
CA TYR A 193 -10.21 -17.04 23.34
C TYR A 193 -9.36 -17.34 24.59
N ARG A 194 -8.36 -16.49 24.90
CA ARG A 194 -7.41 -16.74 26.01
C ARG A 194 -8.04 -16.55 27.39
N TYR A 195 -8.86 -15.52 27.57
CA TYR A 195 -9.37 -15.06 28.86
C TYR A 195 -10.89 -15.15 28.98
N GLY A 196 -11.60 -15.77 28.04
CA GLY A 196 -13.07 -15.90 28.07
C GLY A 196 -13.61 -16.59 29.33
N ARG A 197 -12.79 -17.36 30.04
CA ARG A 197 -13.13 -17.97 31.35
C ARG A 197 -12.91 -17.04 32.54
N SER A 198 -12.27 -15.88 32.36
CA SER A 198 -11.95 -14.92 33.43
C SER A 198 -12.41 -13.53 33.02
N PHE A 199 -13.67 -13.21 33.35
CA PHE A 199 -14.31 -11.93 32.99
C PHE A 199 -13.48 -10.72 33.40
N LYS A 200 -12.93 -10.70 34.62
CA LYS A 200 -12.06 -9.60 35.09
C LYS A 200 -10.85 -9.39 34.18
N LYS A 201 -10.09 -10.46 33.86
CA LYS A 201 -8.91 -10.36 32.99
C LYS A 201 -9.29 -9.95 31.57
N LEU A 202 -10.39 -10.49 31.05
CA LEU A 202 -10.92 -10.13 29.74
C LEU A 202 -11.25 -8.63 29.67
N VAL A 203 -12.06 -8.12 30.59
CA VAL A 203 -12.48 -6.72 30.62
C VAL A 203 -11.29 -5.78 30.81
N THR A 204 -10.39 -6.06 31.76
CA THR A 204 -9.20 -5.23 31.98
C THR A 204 -8.36 -5.13 30.69
N ARG A 205 -8.16 -6.25 29.97
CA ARG A 205 -7.37 -6.24 28.73
C ARG A 205 -8.11 -5.59 27.56
N ALA A 206 -9.41 -5.83 27.44
CA ALA A 206 -10.26 -5.27 26.40
C ALA A 206 -10.45 -3.75 26.53
N VAL A 207 -10.37 -3.19 27.75
CA VAL A 207 -10.53 -1.75 27.98
C VAL A 207 -9.18 -1.05 27.97
N PHE A 208 -8.23 -1.44 28.82
CA PHE A 208 -7.04 -0.62 29.07
C PHE A 208 -6.00 -0.66 27.94
N VAL A 209 -5.86 -1.80 27.25
CA VAL A 209 -4.85 -1.92 26.19
C VAL A 209 -5.22 -1.10 24.94
N PRO A 210 -6.45 -1.18 24.40
CA PRO A 210 -6.82 -0.37 23.24
C PRO A 210 -7.20 1.08 23.58
N LEU A 211 -7.30 1.46 24.86
CA LEU A 211 -7.74 2.79 25.28
C LEU A 211 -7.03 3.95 24.55
N PRO A 212 -5.69 3.98 24.38
CA PRO A 212 -5.03 5.07 23.66
C PRO A 212 -5.50 5.19 22.19
N LEU A 213 -5.72 4.07 21.50
CA LEU A 213 -6.27 4.07 20.15
C LEU A 213 -7.71 4.56 20.14
N ILE A 214 -8.55 4.11 21.08
CA ILE A 214 -9.95 4.54 21.19
C ILE A 214 -10.03 6.05 21.38
N LEU A 215 -9.24 6.62 22.29
CA LEU A 215 -9.17 8.07 22.51
C LEU A 215 -8.76 8.82 21.23
N LEU A 216 -7.81 8.29 20.47
CA LEU A 216 -7.37 8.90 19.22
C LEU A 216 -8.45 8.83 18.13
N ILE A 217 -9.18 7.71 18.03
CA ILE A 217 -10.33 7.58 17.11
C ILE A 217 -11.41 8.61 17.47
N PHE A 218 -11.72 8.78 18.76
CA PHE A 218 -12.66 9.80 19.21
C PHE A 218 -12.18 11.21 18.89
N ALA A 219 -10.91 11.52 19.17
CA ALA A 219 -10.34 12.82 18.85
C ALA A 219 -10.44 13.13 17.36
N TRP A 220 -10.06 12.19 16.49
CA TRP A 220 -10.21 12.34 15.04
C TRP A 220 -11.67 12.51 14.62
N TRP A 221 -12.59 11.70 15.17
CA TRP A 221 -14.00 11.73 14.81
C TRP A 221 -14.67 13.08 15.12
N PHE A 222 -14.30 13.71 16.25
CA PHE A 222 -14.88 14.99 16.67
C PHE A 222 -14.16 16.22 16.13
N THR A 223 -12.96 16.07 15.56
CA THR A 223 -12.19 17.17 14.97
C THR A 223 -12.24 17.19 13.44
N ARG A 224 -12.70 16.12 12.80
CA ARG A 224 -12.86 16.09 11.35
C ARG A 224 -14.00 17.03 10.90
N PRO A 225 -13.86 17.73 9.75
CA PRO A 225 -14.93 18.55 9.21
C PRO A 225 -16.20 17.73 8.96
N ALA A 226 -17.38 18.29 9.28
CA ALA A 226 -18.65 17.69 8.91
C ALA A 226 -18.80 17.77 7.39
N VAL A 227 -18.80 16.63 6.73
CA VAL A 227 -19.09 16.50 5.29
C VAL A 227 -20.45 15.83 5.17
N ASN A 228 -21.26 16.23 4.19
CA ASN A 228 -22.48 15.51 3.81
C ASN A 228 -22.08 14.14 3.24
N GLU A 229 -21.78 13.19 4.13
CA GLU A 229 -21.32 11.86 3.76
C GLU A 229 -22.52 10.94 3.51
N GLU A 230 -22.46 10.13 2.46
CA GLU A 230 -23.39 9.01 2.29
C GLU A 230 -23.33 8.09 3.52
N SER A 231 -24.50 7.62 3.96
CA SER A 231 -24.60 6.72 5.11
C SER A 231 -23.90 5.39 4.83
N THR A 232 -22.83 5.11 5.56
CA THR A 232 -22.13 3.81 5.52
C THR A 232 -23.09 2.66 5.81
N ALA A 233 -24.02 2.83 6.77
CA ALA A 233 -24.99 1.80 7.11
C ALA A 233 -25.99 1.55 5.97
N GLY A 234 -26.49 2.62 5.35
CA GLY A 234 -27.39 2.52 4.19
C GLY A 234 -26.72 1.83 3.01
N TYR A 235 -25.48 2.23 2.70
CA TYR A 235 -24.68 1.58 1.65
C TYR A 235 -24.46 0.09 1.92
N LEU A 236 -24.10 -0.29 3.16
CA LEU A 236 -23.86 -1.70 3.50
C LEU A 236 -25.14 -2.54 3.38
N LEU A 237 -26.28 -2.01 3.83
CA LEU A 237 -27.57 -2.71 3.69
C LEU A 237 -27.90 -2.97 2.22
N ASP A 238 -27.80 -1.94 1.37
CA ASP A 238 -28.01 -2.10 -0.06
C ASP A 238 -27.04 -3.13 -0.63
N TYR A 239 -25.73 -2.94 -0.42
CA TYR A 239 -24.68 -3.82 -0.92
C TYR A 239 -24.91 -5.31 -0.63
N TYR A 240 -25.21 -5.66 0.63
CA TYR A 240 -25.42 -7.07 1.00
C TYR A 240 -26.77 -7.62 0.54
N SER A 241 -27.77 -6.76 0.32
CA SER A 241 -29.08 -7.17 -0.19
C SER A 241 -29.10 -7.39 -1.69
N SER A 242 -28.32 -6.62 -2.46
CA SER A 242 -28.44 -6.54 -3.93
C SER A 242 -27.17 -6.90 -4.70
N GLU A 243 -25.98 -6.53 -4.19
CA GLU A 243 -24.72 -6.63 -4.96
C GLU A 243 -23.77 -7.75 -4.52
N TYR A 244 -23.84 -8.20 -3.26
CA TYR A 244 -22.81 -9.08 -2.70
C TYR A 244 -22.62 -10.39 -3.47
N PHE A 245 -23.72 -11.12 -3.72
CA PHE A 245 -23.66 -12.41 -4.42
C PHE A 245 -23.24 -12.25 -5.88
N SER A 246 -23.76 -11.23 -6.57
CA SER A 246 -23.38 -10.97 -7.96
C SER A 246 -21.91 -10.61 -8.07
N LYS A 247 -21.32 -9.92 -7.09
CA LYS A 247 -19.89 -9.60 -7.04
C LYS A 247 -19.03 -10.66 -6.38
N PHE A 248 -19.59 -11.73 -5.81
CA PHE A 248 -18.83 -12.72 -5.03
C PHE A 248 -17.72 -13.38 -5.86
N PHE A 249 -17.91 -13.53 -7.16
CA PHE A 249 -16.89 -14.09 -8.06
C PHE A 249 -15.57 -13.27 -8.08
N LEU A 250 -15.61 -11.98 -7.75
CA LEU A 250 -14.39 -11.16 -7.65
C LEU A 250 -13.41 -11.68 -6.58
N ARG A 251 -13.89 -12.51 -5.64
CA ARG A 251 -13.07 -13.15 -4.59
C ARG A 251 -12.23 -14.32 -5.13
N PHE A 252 -12.49 -14.80 -6.33
CA PHE A 252 -11.55 -15.70 -7.01
C PHE A 252 -10.29 -14.97 -7.48
N GLY A 253 -10.31 -13.62 -7.48
CA GLY A 253 -9.15 -12.79 -7.76
C GLY A 253 -7.98 -12.97 -6.77
N ILE A 254 -8.17 -13.63 -5.62
CA ILE A 254 -7.09 -13.96 -4.68
C ILE A 254 -5.91 -14.67 -5.35
N VAL A 255 -6.17 -15.42 -6.41
CA VAL A 255 -5.15 -16.17 -7.17
C VAL A 255 -4.23 -15.22 -7.95
N VAL A 256 -4.71 -14.03 -8.32
CA VAL A 256 -4.03 -13.17 -9.29
C VAL A 256 -3.69 -11.78 -8.77
N PHE A 257 -4.45 -11.22 -7.82
CA PHE A 257 -4.38 -9.80 -7.44
C PHE A 257 -2.97 -9.33 -7.05
N ASP A 258 -2.18 -10.16 -6.35
CA ASP A 258 -0.87 -9.75 -5.88
C ASP A 258 0.18 -9.64 -6.99
N ASN A 259 0.04 -10.36 -8.11
CA ASN A 259 1.17 -10.60 -9.02
C ASN A 259 0.85 -10.50 -10.52
N PHE A 260 -0.41 -10.30 -10.91
CA PHE A 260 -0.80 -10.31 -12.33
C PHE A 260 -0.08 -9.23 -13.15
N GLN A 261 0.32 -8.12 -12.53
CA GLN A 261 1.04 -7.03 -13.18
C GLN A 261 2.44 -7.38 -13.69
N LEU A 262 3.02 -8.48 -13.23
CA LEU A 262 4.38 -8.87 -13.63
C LEU A 262 4.51 -9.06 -15.15
N ARG A 263 3.43 -9.38 -15.86
CA ARG A 263 3.38 -9.45 -17.32
C ARG A 263 2.04 -8.88 -17.83
N ALA A 264 2.01 -8.45 -19.09
CA ALA A 264 0.78 -7.96 -19.69
C ALA A 264 -0.17 -9.12 -20.07
N GLY A 265 -1.49 -8.87 -20.01
CA GLY A 265 -2.52 -9.78 -20.51
C GLY A 265 -2.54 -11.15 -19.81
N LEU A 266 -2.83 -12.21 -20.57
CA LEU A 266 -2.97 -13.57 -20.06
C LEU A 266 -1.69 -14.11 -19.41
N GLN A 267 -0.51 -13.70 -19.91
CA GLN A 267 0.76 -14.09 -19.32
C GLN A 267 0.87 -13.65 -17.86
N GLY A 268 0.38 -12.45 -17.54
CA GLY A 268 0.33 -11.93 -16.18
C GLY A 268 -0.51 -12.80 -15.25
N VAL A 269 -1.69 -13.19 -15.72
CA VAL A 269 -2.61 -14.09 -15.00
C VAL A 269 -1.94 -15.45 -14.71
N VAL A 270 -1.28 -16.04 -15.72
CA VAL A 270 -0.58 -17.34 -15.56
C VAL A 270 0.57 -17.22 -14.56
N VAL A 271 1.41 -16.18 -14.68
CA VAL A 271 2.53 -15.95 -13.74
C VAL A 271 2.02 -15.80 -12.31
N ALA A 272 0.94 -15.04 -12.10
CA ALA A 272 0.35 -14.85 -10.79
C ALA A 272 -0.22 -16.16 -10.21
N ALA A 273 -0.93 -16.93 -11.02
CA ALA A 273 -1.46 -18.23 -10.61
C ALA A 273 -0.35 -19.23 -10.25
N VAL A 274 0.77 -19.23 -10.99
CA VAL A 274 1.96 -20.04 -10.67
C VAL A 274 2.54 -19.62 -9.32
N ILE A 275 2.77 -18.32 -9.10
CA ILE A 275 3.30 -17.81 -7.82
C ILE A 275 2.38 -18.17 -6.65
N PHE A 276 1.07 -18.03 -6.83
CA PHE A 276 0.07 -18.45 -5.84
C PHE A 276 0.17 -19.96 -5.55
N ALA A 277 0.28 -20.79 -6.58
CA ALA A 277 0.39 -22.24 -6.45
C ALA A 277 1.65 -22.68 -5.70
N LEU A 278 2.77 -21.93 -5.77
CA LEU A 278 4.01 -22.25 -5.07
C LEU A 278 3.82 -22.39 -3.55
N ILE A 279 2.86 -21.66 -2.96
CA ILE A 279 2.55 -21.75 -1.53
C ILE A 279 2.01 -23.14 -1.18
N PHE A 280 1.25 -23.77 -2.08
CA PHE A 280 0.56 -25.03 -1.81
C PHE A 280 1.39 -26.27 -2.14
N ILE A 281 2.46 -26.14 -2.94
CA ILE A 281 3.30 -27.29 -3.35
C ILE A 281 3.88 -28.06 -2.14
N PRO A 282 4.49 -27.42 -1.12
CA PRO A 282 4.96 -28.13 0.06
C PRO A 282 3.85 -28.83 0.84
N LEU A 283 2.66 -28.21 0.91
CA LEU A 283 1.51 -28.80 1.58
C LEU A 283 1.06 -30.09 0.87
N ILE A 284 0.92 -30.04 -0.46
CA ILE A 284 0.47 -31.17 -1.29
C ILE A 284 1.47 -32.33 -1.28
N THR A 285 2.77 -32.02 -1.32
CA THR A 285 3.84 -33.02 -1.39
C THR A 285 4.09 -33.69 -0.04
N LEU A 286 4.10 -32.92 1.05
CA LEU A 286 4.38 -33.45 2.39
C LEU A 286 3.18 -34.16 3.04
N LYS A 287 1.96 -33.87 2.56
CA LYS A 287 0.71 -34.46 3.05
C LYS A 287 0.63 -34.49 4.59
N PRO A 288 0.86 -33.37 5.30
CA PRO A 288 0.93 -33.37 6.76
C PRO A 288 -0.35 -33.92 7.41
N TRP A 289 -1.51 -33.80 6.74
CA TRP A 289 -2.78 -34.37 7.18
C TRP A 289 -2.82 -35.91 7.24
N LYS A 290 -1.91 -36.61 6.56
CA LYS A 290 -1.81 -38.08 6.63
C LYS A 290 -0.98 -38.56 7.81
N SER A 291 -0.14 -37.70 8.40
CA SER A 291 0.54 -38.04 9.64
C SER A 291 -0.51 -38.18 10.74
N LYS A 292 -0.43 -39.23 11.57
CA LYS A 292 -1.37 -39.41 12.69
C LYS A 292 -1.41 -38.08 13.45
N PRO A 293 -2.59 -37.45 13.64
CA PRO A 293 -2.67 -36.18 14.31
C PRO A 293 -2.09 -36.39 15.70
N VAL A 294 -0.85 -35.95 15.90
CA VAL A 294 -0.27 -35.91 17.22
C VAL A 294 -1.26 -35.06 18.02
N ARG A 295 -1.75 -35.54 19.17
CA ARG A 295 -2.71 -34.79 20.01
C ARG A 295 -2.27 -33.33 20.27
N SER A 296 -1.00 -33.00 20.02
CA SER A 296 -0.43 -31.65 19.99
C SER A 296 -0.86 -30.73 18.83
N LEU A 297 -1.58 -31.21 17.80
CA LEU A 297 -2.08 -30.38 16.69
C LEU A 297 -3.20 -29.42 17.15
N ILE A 298 -3.91 -29.76 18.24
CA ILE A 298 -4.81 -28.84 18.97
C ILE A 298 -4.06 -28.27 20.19
N SER A 299 -2.81 -27.86 20.00
CA SER A 299 -2.11 -27.04 21.00
C SER A 299 -2.38 -25.55 20.72
N GLY A 300 -2.18 -24.70 21.72
CA GLY A 300 -2.30 -23.24 21.54
C GLY A 300 -1.44 -22.70 20.39
N ASN A 301 -0.36 -23.38 20.01
CA ASN A 301 0.51 -22.98 18.91
C ASN A 301 -0.14 -23.09 17.52
N THR A 302 -1.16 -23.95 17.35
CA THR A 302 -1.89 -24.05 16.09
C THR A 302 -3.10 -23.12 16.05
N LEU A 303 -3.75 -22.92 17.20
CA LEU A 303 -5.02 -22.21 17.22
C LEU A 303 -4.87 -20.70 16.98
N TYR A 304 -3.83 -20.05 17.54
CA TYR A 304 -3.64 -18.61 17.29
C TYR A 304 -3.37 -18.28 15.81
N PRO A 305 -2.50 -19.02 15.09
CA PRO A 305 -2.38 -18.88 13.63
C PRO A 305 -3.69 -19.12 12.88
N LEU A 306 -4.49 -20.10 13.34
CA LEU A 306 -5.81 -20.35 12.76
C LEU A 306 -6.75 -19.17 12.98
N ILE A 307 -6.74 -18.55 14.17
CA ILE A 307 -7.50 -17.32 14.44
C ILE A 307 -7.05 -16.21 13.48
N LEU A 308 -5.74 -15.97 13.34
CA LEU A 308 -5.22 -14.96 12.41
C LEU A 308 -5.70 -15.24 10.97
N PHE A 309 -5.63 -16.49 10.52
CA PHE A 309 -6.11 -16.89 9.20
C PHE A 309 -7.62 -16.68 9.04
N LEU A 310 -8.43 -17.16 9.97
CA LEU A 310 -9.89 -17.04 9.90
C LEU A 310 -10.37 -15.59 9.95
N VAL A 311 -9.74 -14.74 10.76
CA VAL A 311 -10.07 -13.31 10.81
C VAL A 311 -9.69 -12.63 9.49
N SER A 312 -8.49 -12.90 8.97
CA SER A 312 -8.04 -12.37 7.67
C SER A 312 -8.95 -12.81 6.53
N PHE A 313 -9.30 -14.10 6.50
CA PHE A 313 -10.15 -14.69 5.48
C PHE A 313 -11.60 -14.21 5.60
N GLY A 314 -12.11 -14.04 6.83
CA GLY A 314 -13.41 -13.41 7.07
C GLY A 314 -13.47 -11.98 6.53
N CYS A 315 -12.45 -11.15 6.79
CA CYS A 315 -12.37 -9.81 6.21
C CYS A 315 -12.31 -9.85 4.67
N TYR A 316 -11.58 -10.81 4.09
CA TYR A 316 -11.51 -10.98 2.64
C TYR A 316 -12.85 -11.40 2.01
N LEU A 317 -13.58 -12.33 2.65
CA LEU A 317 -14.83 -12.84 2.12
C LEU A 317 -15.97 -11.83 2.28
N PHE A 318 -16.10 -11.27 3.48
CA PHE A 318 -17.31 -10.54 3.85
C PHE A 318 -17.23 -9.05 3.60
N LEU A 319 -16.05 -8.42 3.55
CA LEU A 319 -16.00 -6.98 3.27
C LEU A 319 -16.45 -6.68 1.81
N PRO A 320 -17.05 -5.50 1.60
CA PRO A 320 -17.44 -5.07 0.26
C PRO A 320 -16.21 -4.75 -0.61
N ASP A 321 -16.43 -4.57 -1.92
CA ASP A 321 -15.41 -4.08 -2.86
C ASP A 321 -15.08 -2.59 -2.69
N LYS A 322 -16.04 -1.82 -2.18
CA LYS A 322 -15.90 -0.39 -1.91
C LYS A 322 -16.81 0.05 -0.76
N LEU A 323 -16.49 1.21 -0.20
CA LEU A 323 -17.37 2.04 0.61
C LEU A 323 -17.48 3.41 -0.09
N PRO A 324 -18.48 4.25 0.23
CA PRO A 324 -18.57 5.58 -0.34
C PRO A 324 -17.26 6.37 -0.16
N GLY A 325 -16.63 6.76 -1.26
CA GLY A 325 -15.34 7.47 -1.24
C GLY A 325 -14.12 6.62 -0.86
N GLN A 326 -14.23 5.28 -0.79
CA GLN A 326 -13.09 4.37 -0.57
C GLN A 326 -13.21 3.11 -1.41
N THR A 327 -12.27 2.92 -2.32
CA THR A 327 -12.12 1.69 -3.10
C THR A 327 -10.64 1.48 -3.35
N PRO A 328 -10.15 0.23 -3.44
CA PRO A 328 -10.77 -1.07 -3.13
C PRO A 328 -10.75 -1.39 -1.62
N LEU A 329 -11.45 -2.43 -1.18
CA LEU A 329 -11.52 -2.84 0.23
C LEU A 329 -11.11 -4.28 0.48
N PHE A 330 -11.94 -5.26 0.10
CA PHE A 330 -11.64 -6.67 0.39
C PHE A 330 -10.33 -7.14 -0.29
N GLN A 331 -10.01 -6.60 -1.47
CA GLN A 331 -8.79 -6.91 -2.22
C GLN A 331 -7.53 -6.62 -1.41
N ARG A 332 -7.58 -5.67 -0.48
CA ARG A 332 -6.44 -5.30 0.38
C ARG A 332 -6.07 -6.42 1.37
N PHE A 333 -7.01 -7.30 1.72
CA PHE A 333 -6.78 -8.42 2.65
C PHE A 333 -6.20 -9.68 2.00
N THR A 334 -6.12 -9.75 0.68
CA THR A 334 -5.56 -10.89 -0.08
C THR A 334 -4.19 -11.30 0.47
N THR A 335 -3.29 -10.34 0.56
CA THR A 335 -1.93 -10.55 1.08
C THR A 335 -1.96 -11.07 2.52
N MET A 336 -2.81 -10.52 3.38
CA MET A 336 -2.90 -10.97 4.78
C MET A 336 -3.44 -12.40 4.90
N VAL A 337 -4.40 -12.80 4.06
CA VAL A 337 -4.88 -14.20 3.98
C VAL A 337 -3.74 -15.15 3.61
N LEU A 338 -2.93 -14.80 2.61
CA LEU A 338 -1.84 -15.65 2.14
C LEU A 338 -0.69 -15.74 3.16
N LEU A 339 -0.34 -14.62 3.79
CA LEU A 339 0.67 -14.59 4.85
C LEU A 339 0.24 -15.35 6.11
N SER A 340 -1.02 -15.19 6.53
CA SER A 340 -1.56 -15.94 7.68
C SER A 340 -1.68 -17.43 7.38
N PHE A 341 -2.03 -17.80 6.15
CA PHE A 341 -1.97 -19.18 5.68
C PHE A 341 -0.54 -19.73 5.72
N ILE A 342 0.46 -18.93 5.30
CA ILE A 342 1.87 -19.32 5.36
C ILE A 342 2.29 -19.61 6.81
N ILE A 343 1.93 -18.72 7.74
CA ILE A 343 2.19 -18.92 9.18
C ILE A 343 1.52 -20.20 9.67
N LEU A 344 0.24 -20.42 9.37
CA LEU A 344 -0.50 -21.62 9.79
C LEU A 344 0.14 -22.92 9.28
N VAL A 345 0.42 -22.99 7.97
CA VAL A 345 1.03 -24.18 7.37
C VAL A 345 2.43 -24.42 7.90
N SER A 346 3.21 -23.37 8.16
CA SER A 346 4.55 -23.51 8.75
C SER A 346 4.52 -24.27 10.08
N VAL A 347 3.50 -24.04 10.91
CA VAL A 347 3.31 -24.74 12.18
C VAL A 347 2.91 -26.19 11.94
N TRP A 348 1.99 -26.45 11.01
CA TRP A 348 1.56 -27.81 10.66
C TRP A 348 2.68 -28.69 10.11
N ILE A 349 3.59 -28.13 9.31
CA ILE A 349 4.73 -28.86 8.76
C ILE A 349 6.00 -28.75 9.63
N GLY A 350 5.93 -28.08 10.78
CA GLY A 350 7.06 -27.88 11.70
C GLY A 350 7.85 -29.16 12.03
N PRO A 351 7.18 -30.31 12.33
CA PRO A 351 7.86 -31.58 12.60
C PRO A 351 8.58 -32.19 11.39
N VAL A 352 8.22 -31.77 10.16
CA VAL A 352 8.70 -32.39 8.93
C VAL A 352 10.03 -31.76 8.51
N ARG A 353 11.11 -32.57 8.53
CA ARG A 353 12.44 -32.16 8.08
C ARG A 353 12.68 -32.65 6.65
N VAL A 354 12.45 -31.80 5.68
CA VAL A 354 12.70 -32.08 4.26
C VAL A 354 13.75 -31.13 3.68
N PRO A 355 14.95 -31.62 3.31
CA PRO A 355 16.01 -30.78 2.75
C PRO A 355 15.60 -30.03 1.47
N TRP A 356 14.73 -30.62 0.64
CA TRP A 356 14.29 -30.00 -0.61
C TRP A 356 13.49 -28.70 -0.38
N LEU A 357 12.77 -28.56 0.75
CA LEU A 357 11.97 -27.38 1.06
C LEU A 357 12.84 -26.13 1.16
N ARG A 358 14.06 -26.27 1.70
CA ARG A 358 15.05 -25.19 1.73
C ARG A 358 15.35 -24.67 0.34
N TYR A 359 15.70 -25.57 -0.58
CA TYR A 359 16.05 -25.19 -1.95
C TYR A 359 14.85 -24.62 -2.69
N PHE A 360 13.68 -25.25 -2.52
CA PHE A 360 12.43 -24.77 -3.10
C PHE A 360 12.09 -23.34 -2.68
N SER A 361 12.06 -23.04 -1.38
CA SER A 361 11.68 -21.71 -0.90
C SER A 361 12.68 -20.63 -1.33
N VAL A 362 13.98 -20.95 -1.34
CA VAL A 362 15.02 -20.02 -1.81
C VAL A 362 14.89 -19.77 -3.30
N SER A 363 14.72 -20.82 -4.11
CA SER A 363 14.52 -20.69 -5.56
C SER A 363 13.24 -19.91 -5.89
N ALA A 364 12.14 -20.18 -5.20
CA ALA A 364 10.88 -19.45 -5.36
C ALA A 364 11.07 -17.94 -5.09
N ALA A 365 11.71 -17.60 -3.97
CA ALA A 365 11.99 -16.20 -3.61
C ALA A 365 12.93 -15.53 -4.62
N ALA A 366 13.96 -16.24 -5.11
CA ALA A 366 14.89 -15.71 -6.10
C ALA A 366 14.21 -15.44 -7.46
N VAL A 367 13.40 -16.38 -7.96
CA VAL A 367 12.62 -16.21 -9.20
C VAL A 367 11.65 -15.04 -9.08
N TYR A 368 10.95 -14.94 -7.96
CA TYR A 368 10.06 -13.81 -7.70
C TYR A 368 10.79 -12.47 -7.72
N MET A 369 11.95 -12.38 -7.06
CA MET A 369 12.77 -11.17 -7.04
C MET A 369 13.22 -10.79 -8.46
N MET A 370 13.66 -11.76 -9.27
CA MET A 370 14.06 -11.51 -10.66
C MET A 370 12.90 -10.96 -11.51
N LEU A 371 11.69 -11.48 -11.34
CA LEU A 371 10.50 -10.97 -12.04
C LEU A 371 10.19 -9.52 -11.66
N TRP A 372 10.31 -9.18 -10.38
CA TRP A 372 10.08 -7.80 -9.92
C TRP A 372 11.17 -6.84 -10.34
N PHE A 373 12.43 -7.27 -10.31
CA PHE A 373 13.54 -6.45 -10.80
C PHE A 373 13.39 -6.17 -12.29
N GLU A 374 13.00 -7.16 -13.09
CA GLU A 374 12.70 -6.95 -14.50
C GLU A 374 11.53 -5.97 -14.70
N TYR A 375 10.44 -6.12 -13.95
CA TYR A 375 9.28 -5.23 -14.04
C TYR A 375 9.64 -3.77 -13.74
N ILE A 376 10.35 -3.52 -12.64
CA ILE A 376 10.74 -2.16 -12.22
C ILE A 376 11.83 -1.59 -13.13
N TYR A 377 12.80 -2.41 -13.55
CA TYR A 377 13.87 -1.99 -14.46
C TYR A 377 13.31 -1.55 -15.82
N THR A 378 12.45 -2.38 -16.42
CA THR A 378 11.82 -2.05 -17.72
C THR A 378 10.92 -0.83 -17.62
N PHE A 379 10.21 -0.66 -16.50
CA PHE A 379 9.42 0.55 -16.22
C PHE A 379 10.29 1.80 -16.16
N ASN A 380 11.40 1.76 -15.42
CA ASN A 380 12.33 2.88 -15.31
C ASN A 380 12.96 3.22 -16.64
N ARG A 381 13.32 2.20 -17.44
CA ARG A 381 13.85 2.42 -18.78
C ARG A 381 12.85 3.11 -19.71
N GLU A 382 11.57 2.74 -19.65
CA GLU A 382 10.51 3.40 -20.44
C GLU A 382 10.26 4.86 -20.00
N ASN A 383 10.57 5.18 -18.74
CA ASN A 383 10.32 6.49 -18.14
C ASN A 383 11.60 7.27 -17.84
N SER A 384 12.72 6.92 -18.48
CA SER A 384 14.02 7.60 -18.29
C SER A 384 13.97 9.09 -18.65
N ASP A 385 13.06 9.46 -19.55
CA ASP A 385 12.89 10.83 -20.01
C ASP A 385 11.98 11.67 -19.09
N PHE A 386 11.16 11.01 -18.24
CA PHE A 386 10.29 11.70 -17.28
C PHE A 386 11.09 12.09 -16.03
N THR A 387 11.77 13.23 -16.13
CA THR A 387 12.62 13.78 -15.07
C THR A 387 12.20 15.20 -14.72
N GLN A 388 12.75 15.74 -13.63
CA GLN A 388 12.57 17.15 -13.24
C GLN A 388 12.89 18.13 -14.37
N LYS A 389 13.74 17.74 -15.34
CA LYS A 389 14.09 18.58 -16.50
C LYS A 389 12.89 18.99 -17.33
N LEU A 390 11.84 18.15 -17.39
CA LEU A 390 10.60 18.44 -18.10
C LEU A 390 9.92 19.73 -17.60
N PHE A 391 10.16 20.10 -16.34
CA PHE A 391 9.56 21.28 -15.71
C PHE A 391 10.55 22.45 -15.57
N THR A 392 11.76 22.38 -16.14
CA THR A 392 12.82 23.39 -15.90
C THR A 392 12.33 24.82 -16.19
N GLU A 393 11.64 25.00 -17.33
CA GLU A 393 11.14 26.29 -17.83
C GLU A 393 9.81 26.72 -17.18
N VAL A 394 9.24 25.89 -16.30
CA VAL A 394 7.97 26.16 -15.62
C VAL A 394 8.20 26.88 -14.31
N ASN A 395 7.46 27.98 -14.12
CA ASN A 395 7.42 28.71 -12.86
C ASN A 395 6.73 27.88 -11.77
N ASN A 396 7.33 27.79 -10.58
CA ASN A 396 6.75 27.07 -9.43
C ASN A 396 5.46 27.69 -8.88
N GLN A 397 5.08 28.90 -9.30
CA GLN A 397 3.82 29.54 -8.94
C GLN A 397 2.66 29.20 -9.88
N SER A 398 2.93 28.44 -10.94
CA SER A 398 1.94 28.08 -11.96
C SER A 398 1.15 26.84 -11.59
N ARG A 399 0.00 26.68 -12.24
CA ARG A 399 -0.93 25.56 -12.04
C ARG A 399 -0.87 24.62 -13.23
N LEU A 400 -0.95 23.32 -12.93
CA LEU A 400 -0.83 22.25 -13.89
C LEU A 400 -1.90 21.18 -13.67
N ALA A 401 -2.46 20.65 -14.76
CA ALA A 401 -3.24 19.40 -14.73
C ALA A 401 -2.68 18.38 -15.73
N GLY A 402 -3.14 17.14 -15.62
CA GLY A 402 -2.77 16.05 -16.53
C GLY A 402 -3.88 15.69 -17.51
N LEU A 403 -3.49 15.40 -18.75
CA LEU A 403 -4.29 14.65 -19.72
C LEU A 403 -3.52 13.35 -20.05
N ILE A 404 -3.76 12.32 -19.26
CA ILE A 404 -3.04 11.05 -19.35
C ILE A 404 -3.87 10.07 -20.19
N TYR A 405 -3.71 10.13 -21.51
CA TYR A 405 -4.43 9.27 -22.47
C TYR A 405 -3.84 7.86 -22.48
N ASP A 406 -2.51 7.75 -22.59
CA ASP A 406 -1.79 6.51 -22.32
C ASP A 406 -1.50 6.39 -20.82
N ASN A 407 -2.47 5.84 -20.09
CA ASN A 407 -2.43 5.74 -18.63
C ASN A 407 -1.90 4.40 -18.11
N LYS A 408 -1.57 3.44 -18.99
CA LYS A 408 -1.31 2.04 -18.62
C LYS A 408 0.15 1.62 -18.75
N TYR A 409 0.64 0.86 -17.78
CA TYR A 409 1.85 0.05 -17.89
C TYR A 409 1.51 -1.40 -17.56
N ARG A 410 1.77 -2.32 -18.50
CA ARG A 410 1.40 -3.74 -18.43
C ARG A 410 -0.05 -3.98 -17.98
N GLY A 411 -0.98 -3.14 -18.45
CA GLY A 411 -2.41 -3.23 -18.15
C GLY A 411 -2.86 -2.57 -16.84
N ARG A 412 -1.97 -1.87 -16.11
CA ARG A 412 -2.33 -1.12 -14.90
C ARG A 412 -2.22 0.37 -15.09
N LEU A 413 -3.13 1.12 -14.48
CA LEU A 413 -3.25 2.58 -14.52
C LEU A 413 -2.11 3.31 -13.77
N VAL A 414 -0.84 3.01 -14.08
CA VAL A 414 0.32 3.50 -13.31
C VAL A 414 0.55 5.01 -13.49
N TYR A 415 0.17 5.59 -14.63
CA TYR A 415 0.52 6.98 -14.95
C TYR A 415 -0.51 8.02 -14.51
N ILE A 416 -1.68 7.61 -14.01
CA ILE A 416 -2.81 8.51 -13.75
C ILE A 416 -2.51 9.60 -12.72
N HIS A 417 -1.49 9.44 -11.88
CA HIS A 417 -1.12 10.43 -10.85
C HIS A 417 0.19 11.15 -11.11
N TYR A 418 0.81 10.96 -12.28
CA TYR A 418 2.10 11.57 -12.62
C TYR A 418 2.12 13.11 -12.65
N PRO A 419 1.02 13.84 -12.92
CA PRO A 419 1.00 15.29 -12.78
C PRO A 419 1.45 15.79 -11.40
N ASN A 420 1.28 14.98 -10.34
CA ASN A 420 1.72 15.32 -9.00
C ASN A 420 3.24 15.45 -8.85
N TYR A 421 4.04 14.89 -9.77
CA TYR A 421 5.49 15.10 -9.73
C TYR A 421 5.89 16.56 -10.00
N PHE A 422 5.02 17.37 -10.60
CA PHE A 422 5.22 18.82 -10.66
C PHE A 422 5.20 19.45 -9.25
N LEU A 423 4.29 18.99 -8.39
CA LEU A 423 4.26 19.39 -6.99
C LEU A 423 5.52 18.90 -6.26
N VAL A 424 5.89 17.62 -6.43
CA VAL A 424 7.05 17.01 -5.74
C VAL A 424 8.37 17.68 -6.13
N TRP A 425 8.62 17.91 -7.42
CA TRP A 425 9.93 18.37 -7.91
C TRP A 425 10.07 19.88 -8.04
N LYS A 426 8.96 20.62 -8.13
CA LYS A 426 8.97 22.09 -8.29
C LYS A 426 8.24 22.84 -7.20
N HIS A 427 7.57 22.15 -6.27
CA HIS A 427 6.62 22.77 -5.34
C HIS A 427 5.53 23.58 -6.05
N GLY A 428 5.21 23.16 -7.28
CA GLY A 428 4.17 23.74 -8.11
C GLY A 428 2.77 23.34 -7.67
N ILE A 429 1.78 23.95 -8.30
CA ILE A 429 0.36 23.68 -7.99
C ILE A 429 -0.17 22.68 -9.01
N SER A 430 -0.58 21.49 -8.57
CA SER A 430 -1.19 20.48 -9.42
C SER A 430 -2.66 20.25 -9.08
N ALA A 431 -3.51 20.18 -10.11
CA ALA A 431 -4.80 19.53 -9.99
C ALA A 431 -4.55 18.06 -9.62
N SER A 432 -5.07 17.65 -8.48
CA SER A 432 -4.80 16.33 -7.91
C SER A 432 -6.06 15.76 -7.29
N LYS A 433 -6.27 14.46 -7.41
CA LYS A 433 -7.41 13.81 -6.75
C LYS A 433 -7.26 13.82 -5.22
N ILE A 434 -6.03 13.88 -4.72
CA ILE A 434 -5.77 13.67 -3.29
C ILE A 434 -6.39 14.73 -2.39
N ILE A 435 -6.55 15.95 -2.90
CA ILE A 435 -7.10 17.09 -2.17
C ILE A 435 -8.63 17.05 -2.06
N ASP A 436 -9.27 16.27 -2.93
CA ASP A 436 -10.71 16.05 -3.00
C ASP A 436 -11.11 14.65 -2.50
N TYR A 437 -10.12 13.81 -2.15
CA TYR A 437 -10.36 12.45 -1.69
C TYR A 437 -10.93 12.45 -0.26
N ARG A 438 -12.03 11.73 -0.01
CA ARG A 438 -12.74 11.71 1.30
C ARG A 438 -11.82 11.43 2.49
N PHE A 439 -10.85 10.54 2.32
CA PHE A 439 -9.88 10.17 3.38
C PHE A 439 -8.48 10.74 3.13
N GLY A 440 -8.36 11.72 2.23
CA GLY A 440 -7.12 12.43 1.95
C GLY A 440 -6.67 13.21 3.18
N ILE A 441 -5.37 13.25 3.39
CA ILE A 441 -4.74 13.97 4.51
C ILE A 441 -4.30 15.39 4.10
N VAL A 442 -4.60 15.79 2.87
CA VAL A 442 -4.51 17.16 2.40
C VAL A 442 -5.87 17.54 1.82
N ARG A 443 -6.29 18.79 2.04
CA ARG A 443 -7.53 19.36 1.52
C ARG A 443 -7.27 20.52 0.60
N ARG A 444 -8.21 20.72 -0.32
CA ARG A 444 -8.31 21.92 -1.14
C ARG A 444 -8.61 23.15 -0.27
N ALA A 445 -7.81 24.19 -0.42
CA ALA A 445 -8.06 25.51 0.17
C ALA A 445 -8.57 26.53 -0.88
N ALA A 446 -8.15 26.38 -2.14
CA ALA A 446 -8.53 27.26 -3.24
C ALA A 446 -9.87 26.86 -3.90
N LEU A 447 -10.45 27.79 -4.65
CA LEU A 447 -11.68 27.53 -5.40
C LEU A 447 -11.45 26.54 -6.55
N GLU A 448 -12.51 25.83 -6.96
CA GLU A 448 -12.45 24.92 -8.11
C GLU A 448 -12.13 25.65 -9.43
N SER A 449 -12.48 26.93 -9.54
CA SER A 449 -12.09 27.78 -10.67
C SER A 449 -10.58 28.08 -10.71
N GLU A 450 -9.89 27.96 -9.58
CA GLU A 450 -8.44 28.18 -9.49
C GLU A 450 -7.68 26.89 -9.71
N ILE A 451 -8.10 25.79 -9.08
CA ILE A 451 -7.60 24.44 -9.35
C ILE A 451 -8.81 23.58 -9.69
N PRO A 452 -9.00 23.12 -10.93
CA PRO A 452 -10.16 22.29 -11.25
C PRO A 452 -10.07 20.90 -10.63
N PHE A 453 -11.19 20.18 -10.62
CA PHE A 453 -11.20 18.77 -10.26
C PHE A 453 -10.28 17.95 -11.19
N TYR A 454 -9.55 16.99 -10.63
CA TYR A 454 -8.63 16.17 -11.41
C TYR A 454 -9.30 14.93 -12.02
N ASN A 455 -9.31 14.86 -13.35
CA ASN A 455 -9.95 13.82 -14.12
C ASN A 455 -8.96 12.70 -14.48
N GLU A 456 -8.62 11.89 -13.48
CA GLU A 456 -7.57 10.86 -13.57
C GLU A 456 -7.82 9.75 -14.62
N LEU A 457 -9.09 9.51 -15.00
CA LEU A 457 -9.50 8.42 -15.90
C LEU A 457 -9.79 8.88 -17.34
N ILE A 458 -9.26 10.03 -17.76
CA ILE A 458 -9.49 10.54 -19.12
C ILE A 458 -9.05 9.57 -20.24
N GLY A 459 -8.04 8.73 -19.98
CA GLY A 459 -7.62 7.66 -20.90
C GLY A 459 -8.61 6.49 -21.02
N GLU A 460 -9.51 6.28 -20.05
CA GLU A 460 -10.57 5.26 -20.14
C GLU A 460 -11.87 5.82 -20.73
N GLY A 461 -12.10 7.13 -20.62
CA GLY A 461 -13.30 7.81 -21.11
C GLY A 461 -12.99 9.24 -21.49
N TYR A 462 -12.68 9.47 -22.77
CA TYR A 462 -12.41 10.80 -23.29
C TYR A 462 -13.62 11.71 -23.12
N ARG A 463 -13.37 12.92 -22.62
CA ARG A 463 -14.35 13.99 -22.54
C ARG A 463 -13.69 15.37 -22.64
N PRO A 464 -14.40 16.37 -23.18
CA PRO A 464 -13.98 17.76 -23.06
C PRO A 464 -13.92 18.19 -21.59
N LEU A 465 -12.87 18.89 -21.21
CA LEU A 465 -12.61 19.45 -19.89
C LEU A 465 -12.38 20.97 -20.01
N PRO A 466 -13.44 21.76 -20.30
CA PRO A 466 -13.31 23.20 -20.50
C PRO A 466 -12.70 23.92 -19.30
N GLU A 467 -12.85 23.38 -18.09
CA GLU A 467 -12.25 23.91 -16.87
C GLU A 467 -10.71 23.92 -16.89
N TYR A 468 -10.07 23.08 -17.72
CA TYR A 468 -8.61 23.07 -17.85
C TYR A 468 -8.07 24.22 -18.70
N ALA A 469 -8.94 24.90 -19.47
CA ALA A 469 -8.55 26.07 -20.26
C ALA A 469 -8.07 27.27 -19.41
N ALA A 470 -8.36 27.28 -18.10
CA ALA A 470 -7.92 28.33 -17.18
C ALA A 470 -6.51 28.09 -16.60
N LEU A 471 -5.91 26.91 -16.85
CA LEU A 471 -4.60 26.52 -16.32
C LEU A 471 -3.46 27.03 -17.18
N GLU A 472 -2.31 27.27 -16.55
CA GLU A 472 -1.10 27.70 -17.26
C GLU A 472 -0.44 26.57 -18.04
N TYR A 473 -0.47 25.35 -17.52
CA TYR A 473 0.20 24.19 -18.10
C TYR A 473 -0.65 22.93 -18.10
N ILE A 474 -0.43 22.09 -19.10
CA ILE A 474 -1.03 20.75 -19.19
C ILE A 474 0.07 19.73 -19.47
N LEU A 475 0.19 18.72 -18.61
CA LEU A 475 1.04 17.56 -18.83
C LEU A 475 0.25 16.50 -19.59
N VAL A 476 0.74 16.08 -20.75
CA VAL A 476 0.10 15.10 -21.61
C VAL A 476 0.98 13.87 -21.74
N ARG A 477 0.35 12.69 -21.71
CA ARG A 477 0.98 11.42 -22.11
C ARG A 477 0.08 10.68 -23.09
N GLY A 478 0.67 10.21 -24.19
CA GLY A 478 -0.05 9.54 -25.27
C GLY A 478 -0.83 10.49 -26.16
N GLU A 479 -1.61 9.94 -27.09
CA GLU A 479 -2.43 10.70 -28.03
C GLU A 479 -3.90 10.69 -27.62
N ALA A 480 -4.59 11.82 -27.83
CA ALA A 480 -6.03 11.88 -27.67
C ALA A 480 -6.72 10.98 -28.72
N PRO A 481 -7.83 10.30 -28.37
CA PRO A 481 -8.58 9.49 -29.32
C PRO A 481 -9.31 10.32 -30.39
N VAL A 482 -9.49 11.64 -30.17
CA VAL A 482 -10.14 12.57 -31.10
C VAL A 482 -9.14 13.63 -31.55
N LYS A 483 -9.11 13.94 -32.85
CA LYS A 483 -8.25 14.97 -33.46
C LYS A 483 -9.11 16.00 -34.22
N PRO A 484 -8.92 17.32 -34.00
CA PRO A 484 -8.00 17.93 -33.02
C PRO A 484 -8.49 17.70 -31.57
N ASP A 485 -7.54 17.63 -30.62
CA ASP A 485 -7.87 17.51 -29.21
C ASP A 485 -8.40 18.86 -28.69
N VAL A 486 -9.70 18.91 -28.38
CA VAL A 486 -10.36 20.13 -27.92
C VAL A 486 -9.81 20.64 -26.58
N ASN A 487 -9.27 19.74 -25.75
CA ASN A 487 -8.67 20.09 -24.46
C ASN A 487 -7.35 20.87 -24.61
N LEU A 488 -6.71 20.81 -25.79
CA LEU A 488 -5.44 21.47 -26.09
C LEU A 488 -5.60 22.68 -27.03
N ALA A 489 -6.83 23.08 -27.39
CA ALA A 489 -7.08 24.15 -28.35
C ALA A 489 -6.40 25.49 -28.00
N ASN A 490 -6.33 25.81 -26.69
CA ASN A 490 -5.75 27.05 -26.16
C ASN A 490 -4.27 26.93 -25.76
N PHE A 491 -3.63 25.80 -26.07
CA PHE A 491 -2.28 25.49 -25.63
C PHE A 491 -1.32 25.29 -26.80
N SER A 492 -0.03 25.53 -26.56
CA SER A 492 1.08 25.25 -27.47
C SER A 492 2.08 24.34 -26.79
N LEU A 493 2.69 23.42 -27.55
CA LEU A 493 3.73 22.54 -27.02
C LEU A 493 4.93 23.38 -26.55
N LEU A 494 5.32 23.23 -25.29
CA LEU A 494 6.50 23.87 -24.71
C LEU A 494 7.72 22.95 -24.82
N THR A 495 7.58 21.71 -24.35
CA THR A 495 8.68 20.73 -24.36
C THR A 495 8.15 19.31 -24.49
N ARG A 496 9.01 18.39 -24.94
CA ARG A 496 8.73 16.97 -25.11
C ARG A 496 9.90 16.16 -24.55
N ALA A 497 9.58 15.10 -23.81
CA ALA A 497 10.54 14.13 -23.29
C ALA A 497 9.94 12.71 -23.41
N GLY A 498 10.41 11.94 -24.40
CA GLY A 498 9.84 10.64 -24.72
C GLY A 498 8.34 10.71 -25.02
N ALA A 499 7.54 9.92 -24.30
CA ALA A 499 6.08 9.88 -24.40
C ALA A 499 5.37 11.06 -23.71
N TRP A 500 6.13 11.92 -23.01
CA TRP A 500 5.60 13.04 -22.23
C TRP A 500 5.71 14.35 -23.01
N GLN A 501 4.64 15.14 -22.95
CA GLN A 501 4.56 16.44 -23.58
C GLN A 501 4.05 17.44 -22.56
N LEU A 502 4.71 18.58 -22.46
CA LEU A 502 4.26 19.68 -21.63
C LEU A 502 3.77 20.80 -22.53
N TYR A 503 2.53 21.22 -22.33
CA TYR A 503 1.88 22.28 -23.06
C TYR A 503 1.75 23.53 -22.17
N GLN A 504 1.92 24.70 -22.78
CA GLN A 504 1.76 26.01 -22.14
C GLN A 504 0.58 26.75 -22.76
N HIS A 505 -0.18 27.47 -21.94
CA HIS A 505 -1.30 28.28 -22.39
C HIS A 505 -0.82 29.42 -23.31
N LYS A 506 -1.44 29.60 -24.49
CA LYS A 506 -0.99 30.56 -25.53
C LYS A 506 -0.89 32.01 -25.04
N LYS A 507 -1.78 32.43 -24.13
CA LYS A 507 -1.73 33.77 -23.49
C LYS A 507 -0.42 34.07 -22.75
N LEU A 508 0.27 33.06 -22.22
CA LEU A 508 1.57 33.24 -21.54
C LEU A 508 2.70 33.46 -22.55
N GLN A 509 2.62 32.82 -23.72
CA GLN A 509 3.60 32.96 -24.78
C GLN A 509 3.61 34.39 -25.35
N THR A 510 2.43 35.01 -25.52
CA THR A 510 2.31 36.39 -25.98
C THR A 510 2.89 37.41 -24.99
N ALA A 511 2.79 37.16 -23.69
CA ALA A 511 3.34 38.04 -22.66
C ALA A 511 4.88 38.07 -22.67
N VAL A 512 5.53 36.94 -22.95
CA VAL A 512 7.00 36.86 -23.02
C VAL A 512 7.54 37.53 -24.29
N ASN A 513 6.82 37.40 -25.42
CA ASN A 513 7.23 38.01 -26.69
C ASN A 513 6.96 39.53 -26.73
N GLY A 514 5.94 40.02 -26.02
CA GLY A 514 5.60 41.45 -25.96
C GLY A 514 6.54 42.33 -25.14
N VAL A 515 7.44 41.75 -24.33
CA VAL A 515 8.44 42.49 -23.53
C VAL A 515 9.78 42.64 -24.28
N LYS A 516 9.91 42.04 -25.47
CA LYS A 516 11.13 42.08 -26.29
C LYS A 516 11.11 43.11 -27.43
N HIS A 517 10.19 44.08 -27.40
CA HIS A 517 10.11 45.15 -28.41
C HIS A 517 10.35 46.53 -27.82
#